data_AF-A0A543HYW7-F1
#
_entry.id   AF-A0A543HYW7-F1
#
_cell.length_a   1.000
_cell.length_b   1.000
_cell.length_c   1.000
_cell.angle_alpha   90.00
_cell.angle_beta   90.00
_cell.angle_gamma   90.00
#
_symmetry.space_group_name_H-M   'P 1'
#
loop_
_entity.id
_entity.type
_entity.pdbx_description
1 polymer ?
#
loop_
_entity_poly.entity_id
_entity_poly.type
_entity_poly.pdbx_seq_one_letter_code
_entity_poly.pdbx_strand_id
1 'polypeptide(L)'
;MIKNIDNPLIIVRLAWLPKESGGRRAGPPNTEGVYASTCRFELWPNPEQDAESESEAFSILLQRVVDSSEEWQYKATFLAPELVESMLKVGRKLVVTEGLRKVAFGEIIKVPNVEEKGGVIRRNIN
;
A
#
# COMPACT_ATOMS: atom_id res chain seq x y z
N MET A 1 -12.03 11.57 13.24
CA MET A 1 -11.55 11.52 11.84
C MET A 1 -10.03 11.61 11.88
N ILE A 2 -9.32 10.63 11.29
CA ILE A 2 -7.84 10.65 11.23
C ILE A 2 -7.44 11.78 10.27
N LYS A 3 -6.62 12.71 10.75
CA LYS A 3 -6.20 13.90 9.98
C LYS A 3 -4.86 13.71 9.29
N ASN A 4 -4.00 12.85 9.82
CA ASN A 4 -2.65 12.60 9.32
C ASN A 4 -2.25 11.14 9.57
N ILE A 5 -1.38 10.60 8.71
CA ILE A 5 -0.68 9.34 8.96
C ILE A 5 0.72 9.68 9.44
N ASP A 6 0.90 9.71 10.76
CA ASP A 6 2.19 10.05 11.39
C ASP A 6 3.17 8.87 11.34
N ASN A 7 2.66 7.64 11.51
CA ASN A 7 3.44 6.40 11.50
C ASN A 7 3.00 5.50 10.33
N PRO A 8 3.40 5.80 9.09
CA PRO A 8 3.09 4.94 7.95
C PRO A 8 3.82 3.60 8.07
N LEU A 9 3.10 2.51 7.79
CA LEU A 9 3.69 1.18 7.70
C LEU A 9 4.46 1.03 6.39
N ILE A 10 4.00 1.68 5.33
CA ILE A 10 4.61 1.67 4.00
C ILE A 10 4.47 3.03 3.31
N ILE A 11 5.38 3.29 2.37
CA ILE A 11 5.19 4.28 1.32
C ILE A 11 4.95 3.53 0.02
N VAL A 12 3.89 3.91 -0.70
CA VAL A 12 3.48 3.29 -1.95
C VAL A 12 3.48 4.31 -3.07
N ARG A 13 3.89 3.90 -4.27
CA ARG A 13 3.63 4.65 -5.49
C ARG A 13 2.36 4.10 -6.12
N LEU A 14 1.38 4.97 -6.41
CA LEU A 14 0.10 4.56 -6.98
C LEU A 14 -0.10 5.11 -8.39
N ALA A 15 -0.45 4.24 -9.32
CA ALA A 15 -0.99 4.59 -10.63
C ALA A 15 -2.53 4.48 -10.58
N TRP A 16 -3.21 5.62 -10.52
CA TRP A 16 -4.67 5.67 -10.54
C TRP A 16 -5.20 5.35 -11.93
N LEU A 17 -6.25 4.53 -11.99
CA LEU A 17 -6.92 4.24 -13.25
C LEU A 17 -7.64 5.50 -13.77
N PRO A 18 -7.65 5.71 -15.11
CA PRO A 18 -8.55 6.66 -15.74
C PRO A 18 -10.01 6.31 -15.43
N LYS A 19 -10.88 7.32 -15.40
CA LYS A 19 -12.31 7.12 -15.15
C LYS A 19 -12.93 6.14 -16.16
N GLU A 20 -12.47 6.19 -17.40
CA GLU A 20 -12.91 5.38 -18.53
C GLU A 20 -12.52 3.90 -18.35
N SER A 21 -11.49 3.62 -17.55
CA SER A 21 -10.99 2.28 -17.24
C SER A 21 -11.47 1.78 -15.86
N GLY A 22 -12.51 2.40 -15.28
CA GLY A 22 -13.05 2.03 -13.96
C GLY A 22 -12.43 2.80 -12.79
N GLY A 23 -11.60 3.80 -13.06
CA GLY A 23 -11.06 4.70 -12.05
C GLY A 23 -12.11 5.59 -11.38
N ARG A 24 -11.65 6.33 -10.37
CA ARG A 24 -12.53 7.23 -9.60
C ARG A 24 -13.03 8.36 -10.48
N ARG A 25 -14.35 8.66 -10.44
CA ARG A 25 -14.95 9.77 -11.18
C ARG A 25 -14.35 11.13 -10.81
N ALA A 26 -13.98 11.31 -9.54
CA ALA A 26 -13.33 12.53 -9.04
C ALA A 26 -11.81 12.55 -9.28
N GLY A 27 -11.26 11.53 -9.96
CA GLY A 27 -9.82 11.33 -10.10
C GLY A 27 -9.16 10.83 -8.81
N PRO A 28 -7.82 10.86 -8.77
CA PRO A 28 -7.05 10.53 -7.57
C PRO A 28 -7.54 11.33 -6.35
N PRO A 29 -7.50 10.77 -5.13
CA PRO A 29 -7.74 11.53 -3.92
C PRO A 29 -6.69 12.64 -3.85
N ASN A 30 -7.17 13.87 -4.03
CA ASN A 30 -6.35 15.06 -4.21
C ASN A 30 -6.24 15.89 -2.90
N THR A 31 -6.75 15.35 -1.79
CA THR A 31 -6.78 16.03 -0.49
C THR A 31 -5.55 15.69 0.34
N GLU A 32 -5.06 16.65 1.12
CA GLU A 32 -4.06 16.45 2.19
C GLU A 32 -4.56 15.50 3.30
N GLY A 33 -5.87 15.24 3.33
CA GLY A 33 -6.51 14.33 4.27
C GLY A 33 -6.31 12.84 3.96
N VAL A 34 -6.70 12.02 4.92
CA VAL A 34 -6.62 10.56 4.82
C VAL A 34 -7.78 10.01 4.00
N TYR A 35 -7.44 9.24 2.97
CA TYR A 35 -8.36 8.50 2.12
C TYR A 35 -8.42 7.03 2.55
N ALA A 36 -9.60 6.56 2.97
CA ALA A 36 -9.82 5.17 3.35
C ALA A 36 -10.35 4.35 2.16
N SER A 37 -9.80 3.15 1.97
CA SER A 37 -10.17 2.24 0.88
C SER A 37 -9.91 0.79 1.30
N THR A 38 -10.10 -0.14 0.36
CA THR A 38 -9.64 -1.52 0.48
C THR A 38 -8.48 -1.75 -0.48
N CYS A 39 -7.60 -2.70 -0.18
CA CYS A 39 -6.62 -3.18 -1.14
C CYS A 39 -6.42 -4.69 -1.05
N ARG A 40 -5.78 -5.22 -2.09
CA ARG A 40 -5.38 -6.62 -2.22
C ARG A 40 -3.92 -6.68 -2.66
N PHE A 41 -3.13 -7.56 -2.08
CA PHE A 41 -1.74 -7.78 -2.54
C PHE A 41 -1.72 -8.75 -3.71
N GLU A 42 -1.03 -8.41 -4.79
CA GLU A 42 -0.89 -9.32 -5.93
C GLU A 42 0.09 -10.45 -5.60
N LEU A 43 -0.36 -11.69 -5.75
CA LEU A 43 0.48 -12.89 -5.59
C LEU A 43 1.31 -13.14 -6.86
N TRP A 44 2.35 -12.32 -7.07
CA TRP A 44 3.36 -12.49 -8.15
C TRP A 44 2.81 -12.36 -9.59
N PRO A 45 3.63 -12.04 -10.61
CA PRO A 45 3.11 -11.63 -11.90
C PRO A 45 2.84 -12.87 -12.75
N ASN A 46 1.56 -13.20 -12.94
CA ASN A 46 1.16 -13.99 -14.09
C ASN A 46 0.19 -13.15 -14.92
N PRO A 47 0.66 -12.48 -16.00
CA PRO A 47 -0.16 -11.59 -16.83
C PRO A 47 -1.23 -12.34 -17.64
N GLU A 48 -1.20 -13.68 -17.67
CA GLU A 48 -2.15 -14.53 -18.40
C GLU A 48 -3.19 -15.22 -17.52
N GLN A 49 -3.07 -15.11 -16.20
CA GLN A 49 -4.16 -15.49 -15.33
C GLN A 49 -5.00 -14.24 -15.10
N ASP A 50 -6.25 -14.27 -15.55
CA ASP A 50 -7.31 -13.57 -14.85
C ASP A 50 -7.09 -13.89 -13.38
N ALA A 51 -6.49 -12.94 -12.66
CA ALA A 51 -6.24 -13.09 -11.25
C ALA A 51 -7.64 -13.14 -10.63
N GLU A 52 -8.20 -14.34 -10.51
CA GLU A 52 -9.05 -14.74 -9.40
C GLU A 52 -8.22 -14.50 -8.14
N SER A 53 -8.07 -13.21 -7.82
CA SER A 53 -7.36 -12.75 -6.64
C SER A 53 -8.29 -12.99 -5.47
N GLU A 54 -8.37 -14.24 -5.04
CA GLU A 54 -8.82 -14.59 -3.70
C GLU A 54 -7.79 -14.15 -2.62
N SER A 55 -6.87 -13.24 -2.94
CA SER A 55 -6.09 -12.58 -1.90
C SER A 55 -7.05 -11.79 -1.02
N GLU A 56 -7.02 -12.07 0.29
CA GLU A 56 -7.78 -11.37 1.31
C GLU A 56 -7.75 -9.85 1.12
N ALA A 57 -8.88 -9.21 1.40
CA ALA A 57 -9.04 -7.77 1.22
C ALA A 57 -8.72 -7.05 2.53
N PHE A 58 -7.80 -6.09 2.48
CA PHE A 58 -7.33 -5.35 3.64
C PHE A 58 -7.82 -3.92 3.61
N SER A 59 -8.22 -3.37 4.76
CA SER A 59 -8.57 -1.96 4.87
C SER A 59 -7.29 -1.11 4.93
N ILE A 60 -7.14 -0.21 3.97
CA ILE A 60 -5.96 0.66 3.81
C ILE A 60 -6.36 2.12 3.97
N LEU A 61 -5.50 2.88 4.64
CA LEU A 61 -5.57 4.32 4.76
C LEU A 61 -4.41 4.91 3.95
N LEU A 62 -4.71 5.86 3.08
CA LEU A 62 -3.76 6.48 2.15
C LEU A 62 -3.73 7.99 2.39
N GLN A 63 -2.54 8.58 2.41
CA GLN A 63 -2.36 10.02 2.45
C GLN A 63 -1.28 10.43 1.46
N ARG A 64 -1.62 11.35 0.56
CA ARG A 64 -0.69 11.81 -0.49
C ARG A 64 0.51 12.51 0.14
N VAL A 65 1.71 12.19 -0.35
CA VAL A 65 2.92 12.97 -0.06
C VAL A 65 2.95 14.13 -1.04
N VAL A 66 2.69 15.35 -0.57
CA VAL A 66 2.52 16.54 -1.43
C VAL A 66 3.85 17.04 -2.00
N ASP A 67 4.95 16.85 -1.27
CA ASP A 67 6.28 17.36 -1.63
C ASP A 67 7.14 16.34 -2.43
N SER A 68 6.57 15.21 -2.88
CA SER A 68 7.34 14.25 -3.67
C SER A 68 7.42 14.68 -5.13
N SER A 69 8.63 14.76 -5.69
CA SER A 69 8.87 14.96 -7.13
C SER A 69 8.32 13.81 -7.99
N GLU A 70 8.00 12.68 -7.36
CA GLU A 70 7.32 11.56 -7.99
C GLU A 70 5.82 11.74 -7.82
N GLU A 71 5.12 11.89 -8.95
CA GLU A 71 3.67 11.99 -8.96
C GLU A 71 3.07 10.71 -8.34
N TRP A 72 2.28 10.89 -7.27
CA TRP A 72 1.45 9.86 -6.62
C TRP A 72 2.14 8.92 -5.62
N GLN A 73 3.08 9.43 -4.82
CA GLN A 73 3.48 8.74 -3.58
C GLN A 73 2.45 8.94 -2.46
N TYR A 74 2.20 7.89 -1.70
CA TYR A 74 1.28 7.90 -0.56
C TYR A 74 1.93 7.24 0.65
N LYS A 75 1.76 7.87 1.81
CA LYS A 75 1.84 7.20 3.10
C LYS A 75 0.67 6.22 3.19
N ALA A 76 0.95 4.98 3.61
CA ALA A 76 -0.10 4.01 3.86
C ALA A 76 0.03 3.35 5.23
N THR A 77 -1.13 3.10 5.83
CA THR A 77 -1.28 2.22 7.00
C THR A 77 -2.53 1.37 6.83
N PHE A 78 -2.72 0.39 7.70
CA PHE A 78 -3.82 -0.57 7.64
C PHE A 78 -4.62 -0.53 8.94
N LEU A 79 -5.92 -0.85 8.87
CA LEU A 79 -6.75 -0.90 10.09
C LEU A 79 -6.41 -2.10 10.98
N ALA A 80 -5.89 -3.18 10.40
CA ALA A 80 -5.39 -4.37 11.10
C ALA A 80 -3.96 -4.67 10.62
N PRO A 81 -2.94 -3.92 11.10
CA PRO A 81 -1.53 -4.07 10.69
C PRO A 81 -1.00 -5.49 10.78
N GLU A 82 -1.33 -6.20 11.85
CA GLU A 82 -0.86 -7.55 12.18
C GLU A 82 -1.20 -8.59 11.10
N LEU A 83 -2.27 -8.37 10.33
CA LEU A 83 -2.67 -9.25 9.23
C LEU A 83 -1.81 -9.04 7.98
N VAL A 84 -1.14 -7.90 7.85
CA VAL A 84 -0.41 -7.52 6.64
C VAL A 84 1.10 -7.50 6.78
N GLU A 85 1.64 -7.54 8.00
CA GLU A 85 3.08 -7.41 8.29
C GLU A 85 3.97 -8.29 7.40
N SER A 86 3.61 -9.57 7.22
CA SER A 86 4.39 -10.53 6.43
C SER A 86 4.46 -10.18 4.92
N MET A 87 3.54 -9.34 4.44
CA MET A 87 3.42 -8.92 3.05
C MET A 87 4.10 -7.56 2.76
N LEU A 88 4.47 -6.80 3.80
CA LEU A 88 5.05 -5.47 3.66
C LEU A 88 6.53 -5.54 3.22
N LYS A 89 6.75 -5.72 1.91
CA LYS A 89 8.08 -5.80 1.30
C LYS A 89 8.20 -4.80 0.16
N VAL A 90 9.34 -4.12 0.06
CA VAL A 90 9.64 -3.25 -1.10
C VAL A 90 9.53 -4.06 -2.39
N GLY A 91 8.93 -3.48 -3.42
CA GLY A 91 8.62 -4.12 -4.70
C GLY A 91 7.32 -4.93 -4.72
N ARG A 92 6.67 -5.15 -3.57
CA ARG A 92 5.39 -5.85 -3.52
C ARG A 92 4.32 -5.00 -4.20
N LYS A 93 3.55 -5.62 -5.09
CA LYS A 93 2.42 -4.99 -5.78
C LYS A 93 1.12 -5.15 -5.00
N LEU A 94 0.27 -4.14 -5.12
CA LEU A 94 -1.07 -4.15 -4.56
C LEU A 94 -2.05 -3.43 -5.50
N VAL A 95 -3.33 -3.78 -5.38
CA VAL A 95 -4.43 -3.13 -6.08
C VAL A 95 -5.31 -2.46 -5.05
N VAL A 96 -5.59 -1.17 -5.23
CA VAL A 96 -6.56 -0.42 -4.42
C VAL A 96 -7.94 -0.59 -5.05
N THR A 97 -8.93 -0.88 -4.21
CA THR A 97 -10.32 -1.08 -4.63
C THR A 97 -11.29 -0.19 -3.83
N GLU A 98 -12.38 0.19 -4.49
CA GLU A 98 -13.59 0.75 -3.88
C GLU A 98 -14.71 -0.27 -4.09
N GLY A 99 -15.06 -1.03 -3.05
CA GLY A 99 -15.89 -2.22 -3.21
C GLY A 99 -15.20 -3.25 -4.12
N LEU A 100 -15.91 -3.75 -5.14
CA LEU A 100 -15.38 -4.70 -6.13
C LEU A 100 -14.57 -4.04 -7.25
N ARG A 101 -14.54 -2.70 -7.32
CA ARG A 101 -13.92 -1.98 -8.43
C ARG A 101 -12.45 -1.67 -8.14
N LYS A 102 -11.56 -2.08 -9.05
CA LYS A 102 -10.16 -1.65 -9.05
C LYS A 102 -10.08 -0.17 -9.42
N VAL A 103 -9.34 0.62 -8.64
CA VAL A 103 -9.23 2.08 -8.86
C VAL A 103 -7.79 2.57 -8.97
N ALA A 104 -6.81 1.80 -8.48
CA ALA A 104 -5.39 2.09 -8.67
C ALA A 104 -4.55 0.81 -8.56
N PHE A 105 -3.42 0.81 -9.23
CA PHE A 105 -2.33 -0.15 -9.04
C PHE A 105 -1.23 0.51 -8.22
N GLY A 106 -0.56 -0.28 -7.39
CA GLY A 106 0.45 0.23 -6.47
C GLY A 106 1.64 -0.70 -6.31
N GLU A 107 2.76 -0.10 -5.95
CA GLU A 107 3.98 -0.79 -5.56
C GLU A 107 4.51 -0.18 -4.25
N ILE A 108 4.90 -1.05 -3.32
CA ILE A 108 5.57 -0.63 -2.08
C ILE A 108 6.99 -0.17 -2.43
N ILE A 109 7.29 1.10 -2.20
CA ILE A 109 8.62 1.67 -2.49
C ILE A 109 9.47 1.84 -1.23
N LYS A 110 8.84 1.87 -0.04
CA LYS A 110 9.54 1.96 1.24
C LYS A 110 8.74 1.31 2.36
N VAL A 111 9.42 0.69 3.31
CA VAL A 111 8.84 0.17 4.56
C VAL A 111 9.60 0.83 5.73
N PRO A 112 9.07 1.93 6.31
CA PRO A 112 9.82 2.77 7.25
C PRO A 112 10.28 2.08 8.55
N ASN A 113 9.57 1.03 9.00
CA ASN A 113 9.76 0.41 10.31
C ASN A 113 10.18 -1.07 10.26
N VAL A 114 10.87 -1.52 9.21
CA VAL A 114 11.61 -2.78 9.35
C VAL A 114 12.85 -2.46 10.17
N GLU A 115 12.71 -2.45 11.49
CA GLU A 115 13.88 -2.67 12.35
C GLU A 115 14.54 -3.95 11.86
N GLU A 116 15.81 -3.87 11.48
CA GLU A 116 16.63 -5.04 11.26
C GLU A 116 16.64 -5.84 12.57
N LYS A 117 15.74 -6.82 12.72
CA LYS A 117 15.90 -7.92 13.67
C LYS A 117 17.01 -8.85 13.13
N GLY A 118 18.20 -8.29 12.99
CA GLY A 118 19.40 -8.89 12.43
C GLY A 118 20.59 -8.54 13.31
N GLY A 119 20.60 -9.06 14.54
CA GLY A 119 21.65 -8.78 15.51
C GLY A 119 21.76 -9.85 16.58
N VAL A 120 21.74 -11.13 16.21
CA VAL A 120 22.29 -12.17 17.08
C VAL A 120 23.80 -11.96 17.12
N ILE A 121 24.30 -11.20 18.10
CA ILE A 121 25.68 -11.36 18.56
C ILE A 121 25.62 -12.32 19.75
N ARG A 122 25.71 -13.62 19.43
CA ARG A 122 26.28 -14.57 20.40
C ARG A 122 27.73 -14.15 20.60
N ARG A 123 28.07 -13.67 21.79
CA ARG A 123 29.42 -13.81 22.34
C ARG A 123 29.32 -14.65 23.59
N ASN A 124 29.56 -15.95 23.40
CA ASN A 124 30.01 -16.84 24.46
C ASN A 124 31.44 -16.43 24.84
N ILE A 125 31.73 -16.52 26.16
CA ILE A 125 33.01 -16.83 26.85
C ILE A 125 34.21 -15.89 26.57
N ASN A 126 34.98 -15.43 27.57
CA ASN A 126 35.36 -16.03 28.86
C ASN A 126 35.08 -15.12 30.07
#